data_AF-A0A8H8P4V8-F1
#
_entry.id   AF-A0A8H8P4V8-F1
#
_cell.length_a   1.000
_cell.length_b   1.000
_cell.length_c   1.000
_cell.angle_alpha   90.00
_cell.angle_beta   90.00
_cell.angle_gamma   90.00
#
_symmetry.space_group_name_H-M   'P 1'
#
loop_
_entity.id
_entity.type
_entity.pdbx_description
1 polymer ?
#
loop_
_entity_poly.entity_id
_entity_poly.type
_entity_poly.pdbx_seq_one_letter_code
_entity_poly.pdbx_strand_id
1 'polypeptide(L)'
;MSDPSANVFHKLCLGMDDDSDWNRRNVIGSMAELLAGDTTGELKNLQVPMWGEDIALTFILEPIVQRGVTAPNDQTKAREETPWHLIHVVLDILARQELTRQKVAKEANRALGLNSYWRAEQARGAEDAKEVLLLSDEHRNKLKSIASSKVSTLMRTRYVFISLHLRRMHIYETLRTRSTGVDELIKTYFPQEIPADPNYLYLQIVKDGDPQEMRSYLAERKLVYTLYREIDAWEDQLQKDGIGEDIMNGLAQDLEREFSYPVEFERRFPPFMDWTELVRITLGWSRSVRNMVNTLQSIFDPNDTPSDDLLPN
;
A
#
# COMPACT_ATOMS: atom_id res chain seq x y z
N MET A 1 -28.44 9.23 -33.84
CA MET A 1 -28.04 10.14 -32.76
C MET A 1 -26.92 9.44 -32.01
N SER A 2 -25.70 9.95 -32.11
CA SER A 2 -24.51 9.36 -31.47
C SER A 2 -24.56 9.61 -29.97
N ASP A 3 -24.32 8.55 -29.20
CA ASP A 3 -24.37 8.54 -27.74
C ASP A 3 -23.41 9.61 -27.14
N PRO A 4 -23.89 10.50 -26.24
CA PRO A 4 -23.07 11.48 -25.55
C PRO A 4 -21.89 10.86 -24.77
N SER A 5 -21.97 9.59 -24.40
CA SER A 5 -20.89 8.86 -23.72
C SER A 5 -19.74 8.46 -24.65
N ALA A 6 -20.03 8.17 -25.93
CA ALA A 6 -19.02 7.84 -26.94
C ALA A 6 -18.19 9.08 -27.33
N ASN A 7 -18.78 10.27 -27.26
CA ASN A 7 -18.12 11.54 -27.57
C ASN A 7 -17.19 12.02 -26.44
N VAL A 8 -17.39 11.55 -25.21
CA VAL A 8 -16.51 11.80 -24.05
C VAL A 8 -15.31 10.85 -24.08
N PHE A 9 -15.52 9.57 -24.42
CA PHE A 9 -14.44 8.60 -24.59
C PHE A 9 -13.51 8.97 -25.75
N HIS A 10 -14.07 9.47 -26.87
CA HIS A 10 -13.26 9.86 -28.03
C HIS A 10 -12.48 11.17 -27.81
N LYS A 11 -12.97 12.07 -26.95
CA LYS A 11 -12.26 13.29 -26.53
C LYS A 11 -11.13 13.01 -25.52
N LEU A 12 -11.24 11.94 -24.73
CA LEU A 12 -10.18 11.49 -23.82
C LEU A 12 -8.96 10.90 -24.55
N CYS A 13 -9.10 10.49 -25.81
CA CYS A 13 -8.03 9.87 -26.59
C CYS A 13 -7.18 10.84 -27.44
N LEU A 14 -7.50 12.14 -27.51
CA LEU A 14 -6.91 13.04 -28.53
C LEU A 14 -6.31 14.37 -28.01
N GLY A 15 -6.05 14.52 -26.72
CA GLY A 15 -5.48 15.76 -26.17
C GLY A 15 -4.28 15.52 -25.28
N MET A 16 -3.18 15.05 -25.85
CA MET A 16 -1.86 15.10 -25.20
C MET A 16 -1.21 16.42 -25.61
N ASP A 17 -1.08 17.35 -24.66
CA ASP A 17 0.06 18.26 -24.53
C ASP A 17 0.00 18.91 -23.12
N ASP A 18 0.97 18.57 -22.28
CA ASP A 18 1.44 19.20 -21.02
C ASP A 18 0.52 19.62 -19.85
N ASP A 19 -0.70 19.08 -19.72
CA ASP A 19 -1.55 19.19 -18.49
C ASP A 19 -1.75 17.86 -17.74
N SER A 20 -1.07 16.79 -18.17
CA SER A 20 -1.40 15.41 -17.77
C SER A 20 -0.98 15.04 -16.34
N ASP A 21 0.08 15.65 -15.81
CA ASP A 21 0.60 15.36 -14.47
C ASP A 21 -0.23 16.01 -13.37
N TRP A 22 -0.78 17.21 -13.63
CA TRP A 22 -1.64 17.92 -12.68
C TRP A 22 -3.02 17.27 -12.57
N ASN A 23 -3.63 16.89 -13.71
CA ASN A 23 -4.93 16.21 -13.72
C ASN A 23 -4.86 14.77 -13.17
N ARG A 24 -3.75 14.04 -13.38
CA ARG A 24 -3.52 12.75 -12.71
C ARG A 24 -3.45 12.89 -11.20
N ARG A 25 -2.68 13.87 -10.69
CA ARG A 25 -2.60 14.16 -9.25
C ARG A 25 -3.95 14.54 -8.66
N ASN A 26 -4.78 15.30 -9.36
CA ASN A 26 -6.11 15.67 -8.87
C ASN A 26 -7.13 14.53 -8.88
N VAL A 27 -7.16 13.69 -9.93
CA VAL A 27 -8.04 12.51 -9.96
C VAL A 27 -7.63 11.50 -8.89
N ILE A 28 -6.32 11.38 -8.64
CA ILE A 28 -5.78 10.45 -7.65
C ILE A 28 -5.90 11.01 -6.24
N GLY A 29 -5.68 12.31 -6.05
CA GLY A 29 -5.99 13.02 -4.81
C GLY A 29 -7.46 12.89 -4.47
N SER A 30 -8.35 13.09 -5.44
CA SER A 30 -9.79 12.90 -5.27
C SER A 30 -10.18 11.45 -4.98
N MET A 31 -9.50 10.45 -5.56
CA MET A 31 -9.77 9.04 -5.28
C MET A 31 -9.19 8.62 -3.92
N ALA A 32 -8.00 9.11 -3.56
CA ALA A 32 -7.39 8.95 -2.25
C ALA A 32 -8.25 9.60 -1.15
N GLU A 33 -8.82 10.77 -1.42
CA GLU A 33 -9.75 11.50 -0.54
C GLU A 33 -11.13 10.84 -0.48
N LEU A 34 -11.68 10.35 -1.60
CA LEU A 34 -12.93 9.58 -1.63
C LEU A 34 -12.79 8.27 -0.84
N LEU A 35 -11.62 7.64 -0.95
CA LEU A 35 -11.25 6.57 -0.04
C LEU A 35 -11.19 7.15 1.38
N ALA A 36 -10.44 8.20 1.70
CA ALA A 36 -10.40 8.77 3.06
C ALA A 36 -11.77 9.14 3.66
N GLY A 37 -12.77 9.48 2.85
CA GLY A 37 -14.12 9.89 3.28
C GLY A 37 -15.09 8.78 3.71
N ASP A 38 -14.77 7.49 3.55
CA ASP A 38 -15.56 6.40 4.16
C ASP A 38 -15.19 6.24 5.64
N THR A 39 -15.91 6.97 6.50
CA THR A 39 -15.73 7.05 7.95
C THR A 39 -16.25 5.83 8.71
N THR A 40 -16.93 4.88 8.03
CA THR A 40 -17.51 3.68 8.65
C THR A 40 -16.71 2.42 8.34
N GLY A 41 -15.97 2.40 7.24
CA GLY A 41 -15.15 1.27 6.79
C GLY A 41 -15.95 0.05 6.29
N GLU A 42 -17.27 0.01 6.48
CA GLU A 42 -18.11 -1.14 6.12
C GLU A 42 -18.22 -1.35 4.60
N LEU A 43 -18.37 -0.28 3.82
CA LEU A 43 -18.43 -0.33 2.35
C LEU A 43 -17.07 -0.71 1.74
N LYS A 44 -15.98 -0.15 2.27
CA LYS A 44 -14.60 -0.49 1.86
C LYS A 44 -14.16 -1.90 2.20
N ASN A 45 -14.55 -2.43 3.36
CA ASN A 45 -14.13 -3.76 3.79
C ASN A 45 -14.78 -4.88 2.98
N LEU A 46 -15.80 -4.58 2.18
CA LEU A 46 -16.49 -5.53 1.29
C LEU A 46 -15.95 -5.53 -0.14
N GLN A 47 -15.27 -4.46 -0.57
CA GLN A 47 -14.84 -4.30 -1.96
C GLN A 47 -13.54 -5.04 -2.27
N VAL A 48 -13.49 -5.61 -3.47
CA VAL A 48 -12.29 -6.20 -4.06
C VAL A 48 -11.37 -5.05 -4.53
N PRO A 49 -10.03 -5.17 -4.44
CA PRO A 49 -9.09 -4.17 -4.89
C PRO A 49 -9.37 -3.83 -6.34
N MET A 50 -9.51 -2.53 -6.60
CA MET A 50 -9.82 -2.02 -7.93
C MET A 50 -8.56 -1.50 -8.63
N TRP A 51 -8.65 -1.35 -9.94
CA TRP A 51 -7.55 -0.84 -10.74
C TRP A 51 -7.07 0.55 -10.29
N GLY A 52 -7.99 1.36 -9.77
CA GLY A 52 -7.72 2.67 -9.19
C GLY A 52 -6.80 2.64 -7.97
N GLU A 53 -6.79 1.55 -7.19
CA GLU A 53 -5.96 1.47 -5.98
C GLU A 53 -4.48 1.30 -6.32
N ASP A 54 -4.10 0.38 -7.22
CA ASP A 54 -2.69 0.27 -7.61
C ASP A 54 -2.21 1.50 -8.41
N ILE A 55 -3.12 2.16 -9.15
CA ILE A 55 -2.81 3.45 -9.78
C ILE A 55 -2.50 4.47 -8.68
N ALA A 56 -3.37 4.63 -7.69
CA ALA A 56 -3.14 5.55 -6.57
C ALA A 56 -1.82 5.26 -5.85
N LEU A 57 -1.52 3.99 -5.54
CA LEU A 57 -0.24 3.58 -4.96
C LEU A 57 0.95 4.00 -5.81
N THR A 58 0.89 3.76 -7.13
CA THR A 58 1.97 4.12 -8.06
C THR A 58 2.20 5.63 -8.02
N PHE A 59 1.15 6.44 -8.12
CA PHE A 59 1.28 7.90 -8.15
C PHE A 59 1.66 8.53 -6.81
N ILE A 60 1.32 7.90 -5.68
CA ILE A 60 1.77 8.38 -4.37
C ILE A 60 3.24 8.01 -4.16
N LEU A 61 3.65 6.79 -4.52
CA LEU A 61 4.98 6.25 -4.19
C LEU A 61 6.07 6.56 -5.23
N GLU A 62 5.73 6.77 -6.50
CA GLU A 62 6.72 7.03 -7.55
C GLU A 62 7.40 8.41 -7.42
N PRO A 63 6.69 9.52 -7.10
CA PRO A 63 7.32 10.82 -6.86
C PRO A 63 8.32 10.81 -5.69
N ILE A 64 8.07 9.97 -4.68
CA ILE A 64 8.95 9.75 -3.53
C ILE A 64 10.33 9.24 -3.97
N VAL A 65 10.37 8.35 -4.97
CA VAL A 65 11.61 7.80 -5.53
C VAL A 65 12.31 8.80 -6.46
N GLN A 66 11.55 9.52 -7.29
CA GLN A 66 12.11 10.44 -8.28
C GLN A 66 12.78 11.68 -7.65
N ARG A 67 12.34 12.10 -6.45
CA ARG A 67 13.04 13.13 -5.66
C ARG A 67 14.40 12.70 -5.13
N GLY A 68 14.62 11.40 -4.87
CA GLY A 68 15.94 10.89 -4.50
C GLY A 68 17.02 11.11 -5.58
N VAL A 69 16.60 11.35 -6.83
CA VAL A 69 17.48 11.57 -7.99
C VAL A 69 17.58 13.06 -8.38
N THR A 70 16.58 13.88 -8.03
CA THR A 70 16.50 15.29 -8.44
C THR A 70 17.04 16.24 -7.36
N ALA A 71 18.34 16.53 -7.47
CA ALA A 71 19.11 17.68 -6.96
C ALA A 71 18.96 18.08 -5.46
N PRO A 72 20.02 17.91 -4.63
CA PRO A 72 20.10 18.38 -3.24
C PRO A 72 19.96 19.90 -3.01
N ASN A 73 19.94 20.72 -4.07
CA ASN A 73 20.03 22.18 -4.01
C ASN A 73 18.72 22.91 -4.33
N ASP A 74 17.62 22.21 -4.57
CA ASP A 74 16.33 22.83 -4.93
C ASP A 74 15.53 23.19 -3.66
N GLN A 75 15.94 24.28 -2.99
CA GLN A 75 15.33 24.80 -1.76
C GLN A 75 13.83 25.13 -1.93
N THR A 76 13.39 25.40 -3.16
CA THR A 76 11.99 25.66 -3.52
C THR A 76 11.10 24.42 -3.41
N LYS A 77 11.61 23.23 -3.77
CA LYS A 77 10.84 21.97 -3.70
C LYS A 77 10.75 21.36 -2.31
N ALA A 78 11.65 21.75 -1.39
CA ALA A 78 11.56 21.35 0.01
C ALA A 78 10.27 21.87 0.68
N ARG A 79 9.67 22.94 0.14
CA ARG A 79 8.40 23.53 0.61
C ARG A 79 7.16 23.05 -0.15
N GLU A 80 7.30 22.60 -1.39
CA GLU A 80 6.19 21.95 -2.11
C GLU A 80 6.07 20.51 -1.63
N GLU A 81 5.08 20.26 -0.77
CA GLU A 81 4.82 18.97 -0.14
C GLU A 81 4.83 17.84 -1.17
N THR A 82 5.91 17.03 -1.15
CA THR A 82 5.84 15.66 -1.67
C THR A 82 4.63 15.00 -1.01
N PRO A 83 3.90 14.07 -1.66
CA PRO A 83 2.73 13.41 -1.08
C PRO A 83 3.02 12.48 0.12
N TRP A 84 4.04 12.76 0.94
CA TRP A 84 4.33 12.05 2.20
C TRP A 84 3.11 12.04 3.13
N HIS A 85 2.35 13.15 3.15
CA HIS A 85 1.09 13.21 3.89
C HIS A 85 0.10 12.14 3.41
N LEU A 86 0.18 11.63 2.17
CA LEU A 86 -0.66 10.54 1.63
C LEU A 86 -0.17 9.13 2.00
N ILE A 87 0.91 8.98 2.77
CA ILE A 87 1.37 7.65 3.20
C ILE A 87 0.33 6.93 4.06
N HIS A 88 -0.49 7.64 4.82
CA HIS A 88 -1.62 7.01 5.53
C HIS A 88 -2.60 6.34 4.54
N VAL A 89 -2.91 7.00 3.42
CA VAL A 89 -3.75 6.43 2.35
C VAL A 89 -3.12 5.17 1.78
N VAL A 90 -1.81 5.18 1.54
CA VAL A 90 -1.06 3.99 1.08
C VAL A 90 -1.24 2.84 2.07
N LEU A 91 -1.02 3.09 3.37
CA LEU A 91 -1.16 2.06 4.41
C LEU A 91 -2.59 1.47 4.45
N ASP A 92 -3.61 2.29 4.25
CA ASP A 92 -5.01 1.86 4.22
C ASP A 92 -5.36 1.08 2.96
N ILE A 93 -4.86 1.47 1.78
CA ILE A 93 -4.98 0.68 0.56
C ILE A 93 -4.34 -0.70 0.76
N LEU A 94 -3.12 -0.74 1.31
CA LEU A 94 -2.42 -2.01 1.56
C LEU A 94 -3.16 -2.89 2.56
N ALA A 95 -3.72 -2.31 3.64
CA ALA A 95 -4.51 -3.07 4.61
C ALA A 95 -5.73 -3.75 3.96
N ARG A 96 -6.44 -3.04 3.08
CA ARG A 96 -7.60 -3.57 2.36
C ARG A 96 -7.23 -4.63 1.33
N GLN A 97 -6.12 -4.45 0.63
CA GLN A 97 -5.56 -5.48 -0.24
C GLN A 97 -5.20 -6.75 0.55
N GLU A 98 -4.70 -6.63 1.78
CA GLU A 98 -4.36 -7.78 2.64
C GLU A 98 -5.63 -8.53 3.11
N LEU A 99 -6.69 -7.81 3.49
CA LEU A 99 -7.98 -8.43 3.78
C LEU A 99 -8.54 -9.17 2.57
N THR A 100 -8.42 -8.57 1.39
CA THR A 100 -8.88 -9.21 0.15
C THR A 100 -8.10 -10.48 -0.13
N ARG A 101 -6.77 -10.43 -0.02
CA ARG A 101 -5.92 -11.61 -0.17
C ARG A 101 -6.38 -12.74 0.77
N GLN A 102 -6.72 -12.43 2.02
CA GLN A 102 -7.27 -13.41 2.96
C GLN A 102 -8.60 -14.00 2.50
N LYS A 103 -9.53 -13.17 1.98
CA LYS A 103 -10.80 -13.64 1.41
C LYS A 103 -10.58 -14.54 0.19
N VAL A 104 -9.73 -14.14 -0.75
CA VAL A 104 -9.40 -14.93 -1.94
C VAL A 104 -8.83 -16.28 -1.56
N ALA A 105 -7.94 -16.34 -0.56
CA ALA A 105 -7.41 -17.60 -0.05
C ALA A 105 -8.49 -18.47 0.63
N LYS A 106 -9.43 -17.88 1.36
CA LYS A 106 -10.57 -18.60 1.95
C LYS A 106 -11.50 -19.16 0.89
N GLU A 107 -11.85 -18.38 -0.13
CA GLU A 107 -12.70 -18.83 -1.24
C GLU A 107 -12.01 -19.91 -2.07
N ALA A 108 -10.71 -19.79 -2.33
CA ALA A 108 -9.94 -20.85 -2.97
C ALA A 108 -9.99 -22.16 -2.17
N ASN A 109 -9.83 -22.09 -0.84
CA ASN A 109 -9.99 -23.26 0.04
C ASN A 109 -11.41 -23.85 0.00
N ARG A 110 -12.42 -22.99 0.04
CA ARG A 110 -13.83 -23.41 -0.05
C ARG A 110 -14.12 -24.13 -1.36
N ALA A 111 -13.67 -23.58 -2.48
CA ALA A 111 -13.83 -24.19 -3.79
C ALA A 111 -13.11 -25.55 -3.90
N LEU A 112 -11.89 -25.66 -3.36
CA LEU A 112 -11.18 -26.93 -3.29
C LEU A 112 -11.94 -27.97 -2.43
N GLY A 113 -12.46 -27.55 -1.28
CA GLY A 113 -13.25 -28.40 -0.39
C GLY A 113 -14.54 -28.91 -1.04
N LEU A 114 -15.30 -28.02 -1.69
CA LEU A 114 -16.50 -28.39 -2.45
C LEU A 114 -16.16 -29.34 -3.59
N ASN A 115 -15.08 -29.09 -4.32
CA ASN A 115 -14.66 -29.96 -5.40
C ASN A 115 -14.28 -31.37 -4.90
N SER A 116 -13.58 -31.47 -3.78
CA SER A 116 -13.25 -32.74 -3.13
C SER A 116 -14.49 -33.49 -2.63
N TYR A 117 -15.47 -32.77 -2.07
CA TYR A 117 -16.74 -33.34 -1.62
C TYR A 117 -17.51 -33.95 -2.80
N TRP A 118 -17.73 -33.18 -3.87
CA TRP A 118 -18.47 -33.67 -5.04
C TRP A 118 -17.78 -34.82 -5.77
N ARG A 119 -16.45 -34.85 -5.79
CA ARG A 119 -15.69 -36.03 -6.25
C ARG A 119 -15.99 -37.28 -5.43
N ALA A 120 -16.08 -37.15 -4.11
CA ALA A 120 -16.38 -38.27 -3.24
C ALA A 120 -17.83 -38.76 -3.43
N GLU A 121 -18.79 -37.85 -3.60
CA GLU A 121 -20.19 -38.19 -3.87
C GLU A 121 -20.38 -38.84 -5.25
N GLN A 122 -19.67 -38.39 -6.29
CA GLN A 122 -19.63 -39.07 -7.59
C GLN A 122 -19.08 -40.50 -7.46
N ALA A 123 -18.02 -40.70 -6.67
CA ALA A 123 -17.45 -42.02 -6.43
C ALA A 123 -18.39 -42.95 -5.63
N ARG A 124 -19.26 -42.38 -4.80
CA ARG A 124 -20.30 -43.10 -4.05
C ARG A 124 -21.55 -43.42 -4.88
N GLY A 125 -21.66 -42.83 -6.08
CA GLY A 125 -22.76 -43.07 -7.00
C GLY A 125 -24.04 -42.27 -6.70
N ALA A 126 -23.95 -41.15 -5.96
CA ALA A 126 -25.10 -40.27 -5.74
C ALA A 126 -25.59 -39.68 -7.07
N GLU A 127 -26.91 -39.76 -7.34
CA GLU A 127 -27.49 -39.31 -8.62
C GLU A 127 -27.26 -37.81 -8.86
N ASP A 128 -27.51 -36.98 -7.84
CA ASP A 128 -27.33 -35.52 -7.89
C ASP A 128 -25.87 -35.10 -8.15
N ALA A 129 -24.90 -35.96 -7.84
CA ALA A 129 -23.48 -35.64 -8.01
C ALA A 129 -22.99 -35.80 -9.45
N LYS A 130 -23.71 -36.54 -10.31
CA LYS A 130 -23.31 -36.78 -11.71
C LYS A 130 -23.39 -35.52 -12.57
N GLU A 131 -24.28 -34.59 -12.23
CA GLU A 131 -24.51 -33.36 -12.98
C GLU A 131 -23.59 -32.19 -12.55
N VAL A 132 -22.85 -32.35 -11.44
CA VAL A 132 -21.98 -31.28 -10.92
C VAL A 132 -20.70 -31.17 -11.75
N LEU A 133 -20.46 -30.00 -12.34
CA LEU A 133 -19.22 -29.68 -13.04
C LEU A 133 -18.06 -29.57 -12.04
N LEU A 134 -17.06 -30.43 -12.19
CA LEU A 134 -15.85 -30.41 -11.37
C LEU A 134 -14.77 -29.51 -11.99
N LEU A 135 -14.05 -28.78 -11.15
CA LEU A 135 -12.84 -28.04 -11.54
C LEU A 135 -11.79 -28.96 -12.17
N SER A 136 -11.18 -28.50 -13.27
CA SER A 136 -10.06 -29.15 -13.93
C SER A 136 -8.82 -29.24 -13.05
N ASP A 137 -7.89 -30.13 -13.40
CA ASP A 137 -6.63 -30.31 -12.67
C ASP A 137 -5.80 -29.03 -12.63
N GLU A 138 -5.80 -28.29 -13.73
CA GLU A 138 -5.15 -26.99 -13.84
C GLU A 138 -5.75 -25.98 -12.86
N HIS A 139 -7.08 -25.80 -12.87
CA HIS A 139 -7.75 -24.85 -11.98
C HIS A 139 -7.54 -25.20 -10.51
N ARG A 140 -7.61 -26.49 -10.17
CA ARG A 140 -7.33 -26.95 -8.79
C ARG A 140 -5.89 -26.67 -8.38
N ASN A 141 -4.91 -26.84 -9.26
CA ASN A 141 -3.51 -26.52 -8.95
C ASN A 141 -3.30 -25.03 -8.73
N LYS A 142 -3.93 -24.16 -9.53
CA LYS A 142 -3.92 -22.69 -9.31
C LYS A 142 -4.53 -22.33 -7.96
N LEU A 143 -5.71 -22.89 -7.63
CA LEU A 143 -6.36 -22.66 -6.34
C LEU A 143 -5.53 -23.17 -5.16
N LYS A 144 -4.88 -24.35 -5.28
CA LYS A 144 -3.98 -24.87 -4.24
C LYS A 144 -2.80 -23.95 -3.98
N SER A 145 -2.25 -23.34 -5.03
CA SER A 145 -1.19 -22.34 -4.90
C SER A 145 -1.67 -21.11 -4.12
N ILE A 146 -2.84 -20.57 -4.49
CA ILE A 146 -3.47 -19.42 -3.82
C ILE A 146 -3.78 -19.72 -2.34
N ALA A 147 -4.33 -20.90 -2.06
CA ALA A 147 -4.72 -21.37 -0.74
C ALA A 147 -3.54 -21.85 0.13
N SER A 148 -2.32 -21.90 -0.43
CA SER A 148 -1.15 -22.44 0.25
C SER A 148 -0.80 -21.64 1.49
N SER A 149 -0.65 -22.33 2.63
CA SER A 149 -0.18 -21.73 3.88
C SER A 149 1.18 -21.06 3.72
N LYS A 150 2.10 -21.67 2.95
CA LYS A 150 3.42 -21.10 2.65
C LYS A 150 3.32 -19.77 1.91
N VAL A 151 2.46 -19.69 0.88
CA VAL A 151 2.22 -18.45 0.13
C VAL A 151 1.58 -17.40 1.03
N SER A 152 0.59 -17.80 1.84
CA SER A 152 -0.07 -16.90 2.79
C SER A 152 0.91 -16.31 3.80
N THR A 153 1.78 -17.12 4.40
CA THR A 153 2.81 -16.64 5.35
C THR A 153 3.77 -15.67 4.65
N LEU A 154 4.28 -16.02 3.48
CA LEU A 154 5.20 -15.16 2.73
C LEU A 154 4.57 -13.79 2.41
N MET A 155 3.32 -13.78 1.93
CA MET A 155 2.61 -12.54 1.62
C MET A 155 2.34 -11.68 2.86
N ARG A 156 1.99 -12.33 3.99
CA ARG A 156 1.79 -11.65 5.28
C ARG A 156 3.09 -11.01 5.77
N THR A 157 4.20 -11.75 5.74
CA THR A 157 5.52 -11.23 6.14
C THR A 157 5.91 -10.00 5.29
N ARG A 158 5.65 -10.04 3.97
CA ARG A 158 5.88 -8.90 3.08
C ARG A 158 5.00 -7.71 3.44
N TYR A 159 3.69 -7.93 3.67
CA TYR A 159 2.77 -6.87 4.06
C TYR A 159 3.21 -6.17 5.36
N VAL A 160 3.57 -6.94 6.40
CA VAL A 160 4.05 -6.40 7.68
C VAL A 160 5.34 -5.60 7.49
N PHE A 161 6.29 -6.14 6.71
CA PHE A 161 7.53 -5.46 6.37
C PHE A 161 7.28 -4.11 5.69
N ILE A 162 6.49 -4.11 4.60
CA ILE A 162 6.14 -2.90 3.84
C ILE A 162 5.48 -1.86 4.76
N SER A 163 4.42 -2.27 5.47
CA SER A 163 3.62 -1.37 6.30
C SER A 163 4.48 -0.70 7.38
N LEU A 164 5.41 -1.45 7.99
CA LEU A 164 6.32 -0.93 9.00
C LEU A 164 7.30 0.09 8.41
N HIS A 165 7.92 -0.22 7.28
CA HIS A 165 8.94 0.66 6.70
C HIS A 165 8.35 1.92 6.07
N LEU A 166 7.13 1.87 5.52
CA LEU A 166 6.43 3.07 5.05
C LEU A 166 6.14 4.07 6.17
N ARG A 167 5.77 3.58 7.36
CA ARG A 167 5.57 4.45 8.56
C ARG A 167 6.85 5.11 8.99
N ARG A 168 7.94 4.33 9.06
CA ARG A 168 9.29 4.86 9.38
C ARG A 168 9.72 5.90 8.36
N MET A 169 9.49 5.65 7.07
CA MET A 169 9.81 6.57 5.99
C MET A 169 9.07 7.90 6.16
N HIS A 170 7.77 7.86 6.45
CA HIS A 170 6.98 9.07 6.67
C HIS A 170 7.45 9.87 7.90
N ILE A 171 7.72 9.20 9.03
CA ILE A 171 8.26 9.87 10.22
C ILE A 171 9.63 10.46 9.93
N TYR A 172 10.52 9.71 9.28
CA TYR A 172 11.85 10.18 8.91
C TYR A 172 11.77 11.44 8.04
N GLU A 173 10.92 11.45 7.01
CA GLU A 173 10.74 12.62 6.15
C GLU A 173 10.12 13.80 6.89
N THR A 174 9.18 13.56 7.80
CA THR A 174 8.60 14.59 8.66
C THR A 174 9.68 15.26 9.49
N LEU A 175 10.59 14.48 10.08
CA LEU A 175 11.73 14.96 10.85
C LEU A 175 12.74 15.71 9.96
N ARG A 176 13.15 15.11 8.84
CA ARG A 176 14.11 15.67 7.89
C ARG A 176 13.68 17.01 7.32
N THR A 177 12.37 17.21 7.12
CA THR A 177 11.79 18.44 6.57
C THR A 177 11.32 19.41 7.65
N ARG A 178 11.46 19.07 8.95
CA ARG A 178 10.93 19.83 10.09
C ARG A 178 9.43 20.15 9.95
N SER A 179 8.67 19.21 9.37
CA SER A 179 7.22 19.31 9.27
C SER A 179 6.58 19.20 10.65
N THR A 180 5.53 19.98 10.91
CA THR A 180 4.85 20.00 12.22
C THR A 180 4.09 18.70 12.48
N GLY A 181 3.89 18.35 13.76
CA GLY A 181 2.99 17.26 14.17
C GLY A 181 3.63 15.87 14.16
N VAL A 182 4.96 15.78 14.24
CA VAL A 182 5.66 14.48 14.30
C VAL A 182 5.29 13.65 15.53
N ASP A 183 5.04 14.30 16.67
CA ASP A 183 4.61 13.63 17.90
C ASP A 183 3.26 12.94 17.71
N GLU A 184 2.29 13.67 17.15
CA GLU A 184 0.97 13.15 16.80
C GLU A 184 1.10 12.01 15.78
N LEU A 185 1.97 12.17 14.78
CA LEU A 185 2.24 11.14 13.77
C LEU A 185 2.80 9.85 14.38
N ILE A 186 3.80 9.96 15.27
CA ILE A 186 4.39 8.81 15.97
C ILE A 186 3.34 8.14 16.86
N LYS A 187 2.55 8.93 17.61
CA LYS A 187 1.44 8.39 18.44
C LYS A 187 0.40 7.67 17.60
N THR A 188 0.13 8.17 16.39
CA THR A 188 -0.83 7.60 15.43
C THR A 188 -0.34 6.28 14.85
N TYR A 189 0.93 6.19 14.45
CA TYR A 189 1.50 4.97 13.87
C TYR A 189 1.92 3.92 14.91
N PHE A 190 2.27 4.37 16.11
CA PHE A 190 2.77 3.55 17.20
C PHE A 190 2.07 3.83 18.55
N PRO A 191 0.73 3.72 18.62
CA PRO A 191 0.01 3.89 19.89
C PRO A 191 0.41 2.84 20.94
N GLN A 192 0.23 3.18 22.21
CA GLN A 192 0.47 2.26 23.34
C GLN A 192 -0.51 1.08 23.34
N GLU A 193 -1.77 1.39 23.07
CA GLU A 193 -2.84 0.43 22.92
C GLU A 193 -3.37 0.56 21.50
N ILE A 194 -3.48 -0.56 20.78
CA ILE A 194 -4.00 -0.53 19.41
C ILE A 194 -5.50 -0.22 19.48
N PRO A 195 -5.93 0.94 18.95
CA PRO A 195 -7.33 1.34 19.01
C PRO A 195 -8.18 0.35 18.21
N ALA A 196 -9.42 0.14 18.66
CA ALA A 196 -10.42 -0.63 17.93
C ALA A 196 -11.08 0.16 16.78
N ASP A 197 -10.56 1.36 16.49
CA ASP A 197 -11.11 2.28 15.50
C ASP A 197 -10.85 1.73 14.08
N PRO A 198 -11.90 1.63 13.22
CA PRO A 198 -11.79 1.13 11.85
C PRO A 198 -10.85 1.96 10.97
N ASN A 199 -10.53 3.20 11.34
CA ASN A 199 -9.58 4.06 10.64
C ASN A 199 -8.12 3.58 10.77
N TYR A 200 -7.84 2.58 11.63
CA TYR A 200 -6.50 2.01 11.83
C TYR A 200 -6.44 0.54 11.42
N LEU A 201 -7.05 0.21 10.28
CA LEU A 201 -7.17 -1.15 9.79
C LEU A 201 -5.83 -1.90 9.74
N TYR A 202 -4.75 -1.20 9.37
CA TYR A 202 -3.40 -1.79 9.34
C TYR A 202 -2.90 -2.19 10.75
N LEU A 203 -3.22 -1.42 11.80
CA LEU A 203 -2.85 -1.78 13.18
C LEU A 203 -3.66 -2.98 13.67
N GLN A 204 -4.95 -3.03 13.30
CA GLN A 204 -5.80 -4.18 13.62
C GLN A 204 -5.25 -5.46 12.99
N ILE A 205 -4.86 -5.44 11.71
CA ILE A 205 -4.28 -6.60 11.03
C ILE A 205 -2.98 -7.08 11.71
N VAL A 206 -2.16 -6.16 12.21
CA VAL A 206 -0.93 -6.50 12.98
C VAL A 206 -1.28 -7.08 14.34
N LYS A 207 -2.30 -6.55 15.03
CA LYS A 207 -2.80 -7.05 16.32
C LYS A 207 -3.31 -8.48 16.24
N ASP A 208 -4.08 -8.78 15.21
CA ASP A 208 -4.66 -10.09 14.97
C ASP A 208 -3.64 -11.11 14.43
N GLY A 209 -2.37 -10.70 14.34
CA GLY A 209 -1.25 -11.49 13.87
C GLY A 209 -0.58 -12.40 14.89
N ASP A 210 0.53 -13.00 14.47
CA ASP A 210 1.40 -13.79 15.34
C ASP A 210 2.02 -12.86 16.43
N PRO A 211 2.14 -13.31 17.69
CA PRO A 211 2.96 -12.66 18.72
C PRO A 211 4.33 -12.12 18.26
N GLN A 212 4.99 -12.74 17.27
CA GLN A 212 6.25 -12.22 16.71
C GLN A 212 6.08 -10.91 15.91
N GLU A 213 4.95 -10.72 15.25
CA GLU A 213 4.63 -9.49 14.50
C GLU A 213 4.36 -8.33 15.47
N MET A 214 3.63 -8.61 16.55
CA MET A 214 3.43 -7.64 17.63
C MET A 214 4.74 -7.23 18.30
N ARG A 215 5.64 -8.20 18.55
CA ARG A 215 6.98 -7.91 19.08
C ARG A 215 7.80 -7.02 18.15
N SER A 216 7.78 -7.30 16.85
CA SER A 216 8.45 -6.46 15.85
C SER A 216 7.90 -5.04 15.82
N TYR A 217 6.57 -4.90 15.90
CA TYR A 217 5.90 -3.60 15.98
C TYR A 217 6.32 -2.80 17.23
N LEU A 218 6.34 -3.43 18.41
CA LEU A 218 6.76 -2.78 19.66
C LEU A 218 8.26 -2.44 19.68
N ALA A 219 9.09 -3.27 19.07
CA ALA A 219 10.52 -2.98 18.91
C ALA A 219 10.72 -1.75 18.02
N GLU A 220 9.97 -1.65 16.93
CA GLU A 220 10.04 -0.50 16.03
C GLU A 220 9.61 0.80 16.69
N ARG A 221 8.54 0.75 17.49
CA ARG A 221 8.12 1.89 18.31
C ARG A 221 9.28 2.44 19.14
N LYS A 222 10.05 1.57 19.80
CA LYS A 222 11.22 2.00 20.59
C LYS A 222 12.28 2.66 19.72
N LEU A 223 12.59 2.09 18.55
CA LEU A 223 13.58 2.65 17.62
C LEU A 223 13.20 4.06 17.17
N VAL A 224 11.94 4.27 16.81
CA VAL A 224 11.42 5.58 16.39
C VAL A 224 11.55 6.62 17.51
N TYR A 225 11.15 6.28 18.74
CA TYR A 225 11.29 7.21 19.86
C TYR A 225 12.75 7.50 20.24
N THR A 226 13.65 6.52 20.07
CA THR A 226 15.08 6.74 20.26
C THR A 226 15.61 7.73 19.21
N LEU A 227 15.30 7.50 17.93
CA LEU A 227 15.71 8.40 16.85
C LEU A 227 15.20 9.82 17.08
N TYR A 228 13.92 9.96 17.46
CA TYR A 228 13.32 11.27 17.72
C TYR A 228 14.10 12.05 18.81
N ARG A 229 14.44 11.40 19.92
CA ARG A 229 15.24 12.02 20.98
C ARG A 229 16.67 12.36 20.56
N GLU A 230 17.28 11.52 19.72
CA GLU A 230 18.63 11.77 19.20
C GLU A 230 18.65 12.98 18.28
N ILE A 231 17.59 13.19 17.50
CA ILE A 231 17.40 14.37 16.65
C ILE A 231 17.21 15.61 17.52
N ASP A 232 16.31 15.58 18.52
CA ASP A 232 16.11 16.71 19.43
C ASP A 232 17.45 17.16 20.06
N ALA A 233 18.23 16.21 20.56
CA ALA A 233 19.54 16.50 21.17
C ALA A 233 20.56 17.06 20.17
N TRP A 234 20.48 16.63 18.90
CA TRP A 234 21.31 17.17 17.83
C TRP A 234 20.89 18.59 17.44
N GLU A 235 19.60 18.87 17.35
CA GLU A 235 19.09 20.23 17.11
C GLU A 235 19.48 21.19 18.23
N ASP A 236 19.38 20.76 19.49
CA ASP A 236 19.88 21.53 20.64
C ASP A 236 21.37 21.88 20.52
N GLN A 237 22.16 20.95 19.96
CA GLN A 237 23.59 21.18 19.72
C GLN A 237 23.80 22.18 18.57
N LEU A 238 23.04 22.08 17.48
CA LEU A 238 23.09 23.04 16.38
C LEU A 238 22.80 24.47 16.87
N GLN A 239 21.79 24.63 17.74
CA GLN A 239 21.47 25.94 18.33
C GLN A 239 22.63 26.50 19.16
N LYS A 240 23.30 25.66 19.96
CA LYS A 240 24.51 26.06 20.71
C LYS A 240 25.67 26.44 19.81
N ASP A 241 25.75 25.84 18.62
CA ASP A 241 26.78 26.10 17.61
C ASP A 241 26.44 27.31 16.71
N GLY A 242 25.38 28.06 17.05
CA GLY A 242 24.97 29.29 16.36
C GLY A 242 24.08 29.06 15.14
N ILE A 243 23.57 27.83 14.94
CA ILE A 243 22.63 27.49 13.88
C ILE A 243 21.21 27.58 14.47
N GLY A 244 20.64 28.79 14.42
CA GLY A 244 19.31 29.09 14.93
C GLY A 244 18.17 28.48 14.10
N GLU A 245 16.95 28.55 14.62
CA GLU A 245 15.76 28.03 13.94
C GLU A 245 15.48 28.72 12.60
N ASP A 246 15.79 30.01 12.48
CA ASP A 246 15.70 30.78 11.24
C ASP A 246 16.61 30.21 10.14
N ILE A 247 17.83 29.78 10.50
CA ILE A 247 18.77 29.12 9.59
C ILE A 247 18.27 27.71 9.26
N MET A 248 17.84 26.94 10.28
CA MET A 248 17.34 25.56 10.08
C MET A 248 16.08 25.51 9.20
N ASN A 249 15.23 26.53 9.27
CA ASN A 249 14.01 26.65 8.46
C ASN A 249 14.23 27.34 7.09
N GLY A 250 15.47 27.73 6.78
CA GLY A 250 15.81 28.41 5.52
C GLY A 250 15.13 29.79 5.38
N LEU A 251 14.99 30.51 6.49
CA LEU A 251 14.40 31.86 6.55
C LEU A 251 15.47 32.97 6.65
N ALA A 252 16.72 32.62 6.95
CA ALA A 252 17.83 33.56 7.02
C ALA A 252 18.20 34.09 5.61
N GLN A 253 18.29 35.42 5.48
CA GLN A 253 18.55 36.10 4.19
C GLN A 253 20.04 36.25 3.87
N ASP A 254 20.92 36.23 4.88
CA ASP A 254 22.38 36.34 4.72
C ASP A 254 23.07 35.24 5.54
N LEU A 255 23.34 34.12 4.88
CA LEU A 255 24.11 33.02 5.46
C LEU A 255 25.57 33.13 5.00
N GLU A 256 26.46 33.59 5.88
CA GLU A 256 27.92 33.48 5.66
C GLU A 256 28.39 32.01 5.56
N ARG A 257 27.52 31.06 5.93
CA ARG A 257 27.78 29.63 6.02
C ARG A 257 26.76 28.85 5.19
N GLU A 258 27.20 28.02 4.25
CA GLU A 258 26.31 27.09 3.53
C GLU A 258 25.75 26.05 4.52
N PHE A 259 24.50 26.20 4.97
CA PHE A 259 23.80 25.24 5.81
C PHE A 259 22.46 24.85 5.18
N SER A 260 22.23 23.55 5.04
CA SER A 260 20.96 22.98 4.58
C SER A 260 20.53 21.90 5.56
N TYR A 261 19.48 22.17 6.34
CA TYR A 261 19.01 21.25 7.36
C TYR A 261 18.73 19.85 6.81
N PRO A 262 17.99 19.66 5.68
CA PRO A 262 17.72 18.33 5.17
C PRO A 262 18.98 17.55 4.75
N VAL A 263 20.02 18.24 4.26
CA VAL A 263 21.28 17.63 3.84
C VAL A 263 22.13 17.23 5.06
N GLU A 264 22.24 18.11 6.05
CA GLU A 264 22.96 17.83 7.29
C GLU A 264 22.25 16.75 8.13
N PHE A 265 20.91 16.74 8.11
CA PHE A 265 20.10 15.70 8.70
C PHE A 265 20.42 14.33 8.09
N GLU A 266 20.40 14.19 6.76
CA GLU A 266 20.71 12.91 6.09
C GLU A 266 22.14 12.44 6.36
N ARG A 267 23.10 13.37 6.45
CA ARG A 267 24.49 13.05 6.82
C ARG A 267 24.58 12.50 8.23
N ARG A 268 23.84 13.09 9.18
CA ARG A 268 23.87 12.71 10.59
C ARG A 268 23.04 11.44 10.87
N PHE A 269 21.88 11.35 10.23
CA PHE A 269 20.88 10.31 10.38
C PHE A 269 20.56 9.74 9.00
N PRO A 270 21.40 8.83 8.47
CA PRO A 270 21.16 8.26 7.14
C PRO A 270 19.84 7.45 7.13
N PRO A 271 19.16 7.38 5.98
CA PRO A 271 17.92 6.62 5.85
C PRO A 271 18.16 5.14 6.16
N PHE A 272 17.19 4.52 6.84
CA PHE A 272 17.31 3.15 7.35
C PHE A 272 17.26 2.06 6.27
N MET A 273 16.87 2.40 5.05
CA MET A 273 16.93 1.52 3.88
C MET A 273 16.85 2.33 2.58
N ASP A 274 17.16 1.70 1.46
CA ASP A 274 16.83 2.25 0.14
C ASP A 274 15.30 2.27 -0.06
N TRP A 275 14.74 3.47 -0.12
CA TRP A 275 13.30 3.66 -0.31
C TRP A 275 12.84 3.31 -1.72
N THR A 276 13.73 3.35 -2.73
CA THR A 276 13.44 2.84 -4.08
C THR A 276 13.05 1.38 -4.02
N GLU A 277 13.80 0.61 -3.24
CA GLU A 277 13.53 -0.81 -3.03
C GLU A 277 12.22 -1.03 -2.27
N LEU A 278 11.95 -0.24 -1.24
CA LEU A 278 10.69 -0.30 -0.50
C LEU A 278 9.48 -0.05 -1.39
N VAL A 279 9.53 1.00 -2.22
CA VAL A 279 8.47 1.33 -3.18
C VAL A 279 8.29 0.21 -4.19
N ARG A 280 9.38 -0.32 -4.75
CA ARG A 280 9.34 -1.45 -5.69
C ARG A 280 8.67 -2.67 -5.08
N ILE A 281 9.03 -3.04 -3.86
CA ILE A 281 8.43 -4.16 -3.12
C ILE A 281 6.94 -3.90 -2.87
N THR A 282 6.57 -2.66 -2.51
CA THR A 282 5.18 -2.25 -2.25
C THR A 282 4.30 -2.42 -3.51
N LEU A 283 4.75 -1.88 -4.64
CA LEU A 283 4.03 -2.02 -5.91
C LEU A 283 3.96 -3.47 -6.39
N GLY A 284 5.05 -4.24 -6.20
CA GLY A 284 5.07 -5.68 -6.50
C GLY A 284 4.10 -6.49 -5.66
N TRP A 285 3.91 -6.12 -4.38
CA TRP A 285 2.94 -6.74 -3.50
C TRP A 285 1.51 -6.47 -3.95
N SER A 286 1.18 -5.21 -4.28
CA SER A 286 -0.15 -4.83 -4.82
C SER A 286 -0.51 -5.64 -6.07
N ARG A 287 0.42 -5.72 -7.04
CA ARG A 287 0.25 -6.53 -8.26
C ARG A 287 0.02 -8.01 -7.95
N SER A 288 0.68 -8.55 -6.91
CA SER A 288 0.52 -9.94 -6.51
C SER A 288 -0.89 -10.22 -5.99
N VAL A 289 -1.45 -9.34 -5.17
CA VAL A 289 -2.84 -9.46 -4.68
C VAL A 289 -3.83 -9.38 -5.84
N ARG A 290 -3.64 -8.40 -6.75
CA ARG A 290 -4.45 -8.28 -7.97
C ARG A 290 -4.42 -9.55 -8.82
N ASN A 291 -3.25 -10.14 -9.01
CA ASN A 291 -3.11 -11.37 -9.78
C ASN A 291 -3.88 -12.54 -9.13
N MET A 292 -3.90 -12.63 -7.79
CA MET A 292 -4.69 -13.65 -7.09
C MET A 292 -6.19 -13.45 -7.33
N VAL A 293 -6.68 -12.21 -7.27
CA VAL A 293 -8.08 -11.86 -7.57
C VAL A 293 -8.42 -12.23 -9.01
N ASN A 294 -7.63 -11.79 -9.99
CA ASN A 294 -7.87 -12.05 -11.40
C ASN A 294 -7.84 -13.56 -11.71
N THR A 295 -6.94 -14.31 -11.06
CA THR A 295 -6.88 -15.77 -11.20
C THR A 295 -8.16 -16.41 -10.67
N LEU A 296 -8.68 -15.97 -9.52
CA LEU A 296 -9.92 -16.47 -8.96
C LEU A 296 -11.10 -16.14 -9.87
N GLN A 297 -11.19 -14.90 -10.37
CA GLN A 297 -12.24 -14.46 -11.29
C GLN A 297 -12.23 -15.25 -12.59
N SER A 298 -11.06 -15.46 -13.20
CA SER A 298 -10.93 -16.25 -14.42
C SER A 298 -11.37 -17.71 -14.23
N ILE A 299 -11.07 -18.34 -13.09
CA ILE A 299 -11.48 -19.73 -12.82
C ILE A 299 -13.00 -19.88 -12.70
N PHE A 300 -13.68 -18.82 -12.26
CA PHE A 300 -15.12 -18.82 -12.01
C PHE A 300 -15.88 -17.88 -12.96
N ASP A 301 -15.28 -17.51 -14.10
CA ASP A 301 -15.94 -16.64 -15.08
C ASP A 301 -17.11 -17.42 -15.70
N PRO A 302 -18.36 -16.95 -15.52
CA PRO A 302 -19.52 -17.64 -16.07
C PRO A 302 -19.57 -17.60 -17.61
N ASN A 303 -18.77 -16.75 -18.25
CA ASN A 303 -18.69 -16.65 -19.70
C ASN A 303 -17.62 -17.58 -20.32
N ASP A 304 -16.75 -18.17 -19.49
CA ASP A 304 -15.71 -19.11 -19.92
C ASP A 304 -16.25 -20.56 -19.89
N THR A 305 -17.47 -20.74 -20.39
CA THR A 305 -18.00 -22.06 -20.72
C THR A 305 -17.10 -22.69 -21.78
N PRO A 306 -16.56 -23.90 -21.57
CA PRO A 306 -15.87 -24.60 -22.65
C PRO A 306 -16.84 -24.75 -23.81
N SER A 307 -16.48 -24.19 -24.96
CA SER A 307 -17.18 -24.35 -26.23
C SER A 307 -17.55 -25.82 -26.43
N ASP A 308 -18.83 -26.09 -26.72
CA ASP A 308 -19.43 -27.39 -27.07
C ASP A 308 -18.82 -28.09 -28.31
N ASP A 309 -17.65 -27.65 -28.80
CA ASP A 309 -17.06 -28.08 -30.07
C ASP A 309 -16.22 -29.37 -30.00
N LEU A 310 -16.38 -30.20 -28.97
CA LEU A 310 -15.74 -31.52 -28.90
C LEU A 310 -16.70 -32.63 -28.44
N LEU A 311 -17.82 -32.77 -29.13
CA LEU A 311 -18.50 -34.07 -29.25
C LEU A 311 -18.14 -34.70 -30.60
N PRO A 312 -17.36 -35.80 -30.63
CA PRO A 312 -17.22 -36.59 -31.85
C PRO A 312 -18.54 -37.31 -32.12
N ASN A 313 -19.05 -37.17 -33.35
CA ASN A 313 -20.05 -38.09 -33.93
C ASN A 313 -19.45 -39.50 -34.10
#